data_AF-A0A958DV72-F1
#
_entry.id   AF-A0A958DV72-F1
#
_cell.length_a   1.000
_cell.length_b   1.000
_cell.length_c   1.000
_cell.angle_alpha   90.00
_cell.angle_beta   90.00
_cell.angle_gamma   90.00
#
_symmetry.space_group_name_H-M   'P 1'
#
loop_
_entity.id
_entity.type
_entity.pdbx_description
1 polymer ?
#
loop_
_entity_poly.entity_id
_entity_poly.type
_entity_poly.pdbx_seq_one_letter_code
_entity_poly.pdbx_strand_id
1 'polypeptide(L)'
;MIRQWILQLGAVAMLLTPALAQQPIDGVAAVVGKEIILISDINTMLTQYAMQNKVNPFKDEALLNRLSKQVLDRMIDEKLLLIRAEEDTLIAEDERVDQVVEQQVNGFMQQAGSQEALEEYYGMSLPLIKREMRKRVANQIVI
;
A
#
# COMPACT_ATOMS: atom_id res chain seq x y z
N MET A 1 36.14 -9.19 57.78
CA MET A 1 35.51 -7.91 57.36
C MET A 1 35.14 -7.85 55.86
N ILE A 2 35.25 -8.95 55.07
CA ILE A 2 34.96 -8.95 53.61
C ILE A 2 33.56 -9.50 53.27
N ARG A 3 32.93 -10.27 54.18
CA ARG A 3 31.60 -10.89 53.97
C ARG A 3 30.43 -9.87 54.01
N GLN A 4 30.62 -8.70 54.60
CA GLN A 4 29.57 -7.69 54.78
C GLN A 4 29.43 -6.74 53.58
N TRP A 5 30.46 -6.63 52.74
CA TRP A 5 30.47 -5.79 51.53
C TRP A 5 29.78 -6.45 50.33
N ILE A 6 29.80 -7.79 50.24
CA ILE A 6 29.18 -8.54 49.13
C ILE A 6 27.64 -8.48 49.21
N LEU A 7 27.07 -8.39 50.42
CA LEU A 7 25.64 -8.24 50.65
C LEU A 7 25.11 -6.86 50.22
N GLN A 8 25.92 -5.80 50.34
CA GLN A 8 25.54 -4.44 49.91
C GLN A 8 25.59 -4.29 48.38
N LEU A 9 26.55 -4.95 47.71
CA LEU A 9 26.71 -4.88 46.25
C LEU A 9 25.60 -5.64 45.49
N GLY A 10 25.12 -6.76 46.04
CA GLY A 10 24.00 -7.51 45.47
C GLY A 10 22.65 -6.77 45.53
N ALA A 11 22.43 -5.96 46.58
CA ALA A 11 21.16 -5.24 46.76
C ALA A 11 20.98 -4.06 45.78
N VAL A 12 22.08 -3.45 45.32
CA VAL A 12 22.03 -2.32 44.37
C VAL A 12 21.71 -2.80 42.95
N ALA A 13 22.11 -4.03 42.58
CA ALA A 13 21.82 -4.59 41.26
C ALA A 13 20.33 -4.93 41.06
N MET A 14 19.54 -5.08 42.13
CA MET A 14 18.13 -5.48 42.05
C MET A 14 17.16 -4.30 41.84
N LEU A 15 17.64 -3.06 41.89
CA LEU A 15 16.82 -1.85 41.70
C LEU A 15 16.82 -1.28 40.27
N LEU A 16 17.52 -1.94 39.34
CA LEU A 16 17.66 -1.51 37.94
C LEU A 16 16.86 -2.37 36.95
N THR A 17 15.72 -2.92 37.37
CA THR A 17 14.75 -3.43 36.39
C THR A 17 14.15 -2.25 35.63
N PRO A 18 14.40 -2.08 34.32
CA PRO A 18 13.66 -1.10 33.55
C PRO A 18 12.19 -1.49 33.64
N ALA A 19 11.37 -0.59 34.18
CA ALA A 19 9.93 -0.74 34.08
C ALA A 19 9.61 -0.83 32.58
N LEU A 20 9.09 -1.98 32.15
CA LEU A 20 8.56 -2.13 30.80
C LEU A 20 7.38 -1.15 30.69
N ALA A 21 7.65 0.03 30.15
CA ALA A 21 6.62 1.03 29.87
C ALA A 21 5.63 0.39 28.92
N GLN A 22 4.39 0.22 29.36
CA GLN A 22 3.30 -0.27 28.52
C GLN A 22 3.12 0.74 27.38
N GLN A 23 3.46 0.34 26.15
CA GLN A 23 3.18 1.17 24.98
C GLN A 23 1.66 1.36 24.88
N PRO A 24 1.16 2.60 24.80
CA PRO A 24 -0.25 2.82 24.55
C PRO A 24 -0.61 2.15 23.22
N ILE A 25 -1.66 1.31 23.25
CA ILE A 25 -2.20 0.71 22.03
C ILE A 25 -2.76 1.85 21.19
N ASP A 26 -2.24 1.98 19.98
CA ASP A 26 -2.67 3.03 19.07
C ASP A 26 -4.09 2.77 18.56
N GLY A 27 -4.88 3.83 18.49
CA GLY A 27 -6.28 3.76 18.08
C GLY A 27 -6.42 3.96 16.57
N VAL A 28 -7.46 3.36 15.99
CA VAL A 28 -7.82 3.57 14.59
C VAL A 28 -8.70 4.81 14.48
N ALA A 29 -8.28 5.78 13.68
CA ALA A 29 -9.05 6.99 13.40
C ALA A 29 -10.02 6.80 12.22
N ALA A 30 -9.59 6.10 11.15
CA ALA A 30 -10.41 5.80 10.00
C ALA A 30 -9.89 4.58 9.21
N VAL A 31 -10.74 4.00 8.36
CA VAL A 31 -10.39 2.92 7.43
C VAL A 31 -10.76 3.35 6.01
N VAL A 32 -9.80 3.29 5.08
CA VAL A 32 -9.97 3.70 3.69
C VAL A 32 -9.57 2.53 2.79
N GLY A 33 -10.56 1.82 2.25
CA GLY A 33 -10.32 0.60 1.48
C GLY A 33 -9.67 -0.50 2.33
N LYS A 34 -8.42 -0.84 2.01
CA LYS A 34 -7.61 -1.82 2.76
C LYS A 34 -6.65 -1.17 3.76
N GLU A 35 -6.53 0.15 3.74
CA GLU A 35 -5.60 0.88 4.59
C GLU A 35 -6.29 1.47 5.82
N ILE A 36 -5.53 1.58 6.91
CA ILE A 36 -5.99 2.18 8.17
C ILE A 36 -5.24 3.50 8.41
N ILE A 37 -5.93 4.47 8.98
CA ILE A 37 -5.36 5.73 9.46
C ILE A 37 -5.37 5.66 10.98
N LEU A 38 -4.19 5.78 11.60
CA LEU A 38 -4.05 5.73 13.05
C LEU A 38 -4.19 7.12 13.67
N ILE A 39 -4.58 7.16 14.94
CA ILE A 39 -4.65 8.41 15.71
C ILE A 39 -3.24 9.01 15.88
N SER A 40 -2.21 8.17 16.06
CA SER A 40 -0.82 8.64 16.14
C SER A 40 -0.33 9.29 14.85
N ASP A 41 -0.78 8.83 13.68
CA ASP A 41 -0.42 9.42 12.39
C ASP A 41 -0.96 10.85 12.26
N ILE A 42 -2.22 11.05 12.67
CA ILE A 42 -2.85 12.37 12.70
C ILE A 42 -2.10 13.28 13.67
N ASN A 43 -1.76 12.79 14.86
CA ASN A 43 -1.00 13.56 15.86
C ASN A 43 0.40 13.95 15.36
N THR A 44 1.06 13.05 14.63
CA THR A 44 2.38 13.29 14.02
C THR A 44 2.29 14.39 12.96
N MET A 45 1.32 14.28 12.05
CA MET A 45 1.03 15.30 11.03
C MET A 45 0.68 16.66 11.65
N LEU A 46 -0.16 16.67 12.69
CA LEU A 46 -0.52 17.89 13.42
C LEU A 46 0.69 18.54 14.10
N THR A 47 1.56 17.74 14.70
CA THR A 47 2.79 18.24 15.33
C THR A 47 3.71 18.87 14.27
N GLN A 48 3.85 18.23 13.12
CA GLN A 48 4.62 18.77 12.01
C GLN A 48 4.01 20.07 11.45
N TYR A 49 2.68 20.13 11.33
CA TYR A 49 1.97 21.33 10.91
C TYR A 49 2.11 22.48 11.92
N ALA A 50 2.04 22.16 13.22
CA ALA A 50 2.25 23.09 14.33
C ALA A 50 3.65 23.71 14.30
N MET A 51 4.68 22.88 14.08
CA MET A 51 6.07 23.33 13.95
C MET A 51 6.26 24.27 12.76
N GLN A 52 5.69 23.95 11.60
CA GLN A 52 5.82 24.76 10.39
C GLN A 52 5.14 26.13 10.53
N ASN A 53 3.94 26.16 11.12
CA ASN A 53 3.15 27.39 11.22
C ASN A 53 3.44 28.18 12.51
N LYS A 54 4.30 27.67 13.39
CA LYS A 54 4.56 28.22 14.75
C LYS A 54 3.28 28.40 15.57
N VAL A 55 2.25 27.61 15.28
CA VAL A 55 0.98 27.59 15.99
C VAL A 55 1.00 26.41 16.95
N ASN A 56 0.47 26.58 18.15
CA ASN A 56 0.29 25.47 19.09
C ASN A 56 -1.18 25.02 19.07
N PRO A 57 -1.55 24.02 18.25
CA PRO A 57 -2.93 23.57 18.11
C PRO A 57 -3.47 22.92 19.38
N PHE A 58 -2.61 22.49 20.30
CA PHE A 58 -3.00 21.85 21.56
C PHE A 58 -3.51 22.84 22.63
N LYS A 59 -3.47 24.15 22.35
CA LYS A 59 -3.98 25.19 23.28
C LYS A 59 -5.46 25.50 23.10
N ASP A 60 -6.03 25.16 21.95
CA ASP A 60 -7.42 25.46 21.61
C ASP A 60 -8.06 24.18 21.04
N GLU A 61 -9.02 23.62 21.77
CA GLU A 61 -9.71 22.38 21.42
C GLU A 61 -10.51 22.51 20.11
N ALA A 62 -11.08 23.69 19.83
CA ALA A 62 -11.83 23.92 18.61
C ALA A 62 -10.89 24.00 17.39
N LEU A 63 -9.72 24.63 17.56
CA LEU A 63 -8.68 24.66 16.55
C LEU A 63 -8.10 23.26 16.30
N LEU A 64 -7.83 22.51 17.36
CA LEU A 64 -7.32 21.14 17.29
C LEU A 64 -8.27 20.24 16.51
N ASN A 65 -9.56 20.25 16.83
CA ASN A 65 -10.56 19.42 16.13
C ASN A 65 -10.67 19.77 14.64
N ARG A 66 -10.64 21.06 14.29
CA ARG A 66 -10.68 21.49 12.88
C ARG A 66 -9.44 21.04 12.11
N LEU A 67 -8.26 21.25 12.67
CA LEU A 67 -7.01 20.84 12.03
C LEU A 67 -6.90 19.32 11.93
N SER A 68 -7.29 18.60 12.98
CA SER A 68 -7.31 17.14 12.99
C SER A 68 -8.20 16.59 11.88
N LYS A 69 -9.40 17.19 11.72
CA LYS A 69 -10.30 16.83 10.63
C LYS A 69 -9.70 17.14 9.27
N GLN A 70 -9.11 18.31 9.07
CA GLN A 70 -8.48 18.66 7.79
C GLN A 70 -7.31 17.75 7.42
N VAL A 71 -6.50 17.35 8.41
CA VAL A 71 -5.40 16.39 8.22
C VAL A 71 -5.97 15.03 7.85
N LEU A 72 -6.99 14.56 8.58
CA LEU A 72 -7.65 13.30 8.30
C LEU A 72 -8.26 13.29 6.89
N ASP A 73 -9.00 14.33 6.52
CA ASP A 73 -9.62 14.46 5.19
C ASP A 73 -8.54 14.39 4.09
N ARG A 74 -7.41 15.11 4.25
CA ARG A 74 -6.28 15.04 3.31
C ARG A 74 -5.71 13.62 3.22
N MET A 75 -5.51 12.95 4.35
CA MET A 75 -4.97 11.58 4.37
C MET A 75 -5.93 10.60 3.69
N ILE A 76 -7.24 10.80 3.83
CA ILE A 76 -8.25 10.00 3.12
C ILE A 76 -8.17 10.26 1.62
N ASP A 77 -8.09 11.52 1.19
CA ASP A 77 -8.00 11.89 -0.23
C ASP A 77 -6.74 11.32 -0.88
N GLU A 78 -5.59 11.39 -0.20
CA GLU A 78 -4.31 10.83 -0.68
C GLU A 78 -4.40 9.31 -0.86
N LYS A 79 -4.99 8.60 0.11
CA LYS A 79 -5.19 7.15 0.01
C LYS A 79 -6.18 6.78 -1.09
N LEU A 80 -7.26 7.56 -1.24
CA LEU A 80 -8.23 7.35 -2.31
C LEU A 80 -7.59 7.54 -3.69
N LEU A 81 -6.74 8.56 -3.85
CA LEU A 81 -6.00 8.78 -5.08
C LEU A 81 -5.07 7.60 -5.40
N LEU A 82 -4.39 7.05 -4.39
CA LEU A 82 -3.53 5.88 -4.56
C LEU A 82 -4.32 4.65 -5.02
N ILE A 83 -5.45 4.37 -4.36
CA ILE A 83 -6.35 3.28 -4.75
C ILE A 83 -6.79 3.45 -6.21
N ARG A 84 -7.16 4.68 -6.60
CA ARG A 84 -7.55 4.95 -7.98
C ARG A 84 -6.39 4.76 -8.96
N ALA A 85 -5.18 5.17 -8.61
CA ALA A 85 -4.00 5.00 -9.44
C ALA A 85 -3.62 3.51 -9.62
N GLU A 86 -3.80 2.69 -8.58
CA GLU A 86 -3.63 1.23 -8.68
C GLU A 86 -4.65 0.64 -9.66
N GLU A 87 -5.93 0.98 -9.52
CA GLU A 87 -6.97 0.54 -10.46
C GLU A 87 -6.70 0.97 -11.90
N ASP A 88 -6.30 2.23 -12.11
CA ASP A 88 -6.00 2.77 -13.43
C ASP A 88 -4.76 2.11 -14.06
N THR A 89 -3.78 1.72 -13.25
CA THR A 89 -2.59 0.98 -13.72
C THR A 89 -2.98 -0.42 -14.18
N LEU A 90 -3.82 -1.13 -13.43
CA LEU A 90 -4.32 -2.46 -13.82
C LEU A 90 -5.10 -2.40 -15.14
N ILE A 91 -5.92 -1.37 -15.36
CA ILE A 91 -6.63 -1.18 -16.62
C ILE A 91 -5.64 -0.98 -17.78
N ALA A 92 -4.60 -0.16 -17.59
CA ALA A 92 -3.57 0.07 -18.59
C ALA A 92 -2.76 -1.20 -18.91
N GLU A 93 -2.53 -2.08 -17.92
CA GLU A 93 -1.89 -3.38 -18.13
C GLU A 93 -2.76 -4.32 -18.97
N ASP A 94 -4.07 -4.39 -18.70
CA ASP A 94 -5.02 -5.20 -19.47
C ASP A 94 -5.08 -4.75 -20.95
N GLU A 95 -5.15 -3.44 -21.19
CA GLU A 95 -5.11 -2.88 -22.55
C GLU A 95 -3.79 -3.22 -23.26
N ARG A 96 -2.67 -3.18 -22.54
CA ARG A 96 -1.36 -3.53 -23.08
C ARG A 96 -1.27 -5.02 -23.43
N VAL A 97 -1.82 -5.90 -22.59
CA VAL A 97 -1.92 -7.34 -22.88
C VAL A 97 -2.70 -7.55 -24.18
N ASP A 98 -3.86 -6.89 -24.33
CA ASP A 98 -4.71 -7.04 -25.50
C ASP A 98 -4.03 -6.55 -26.78
N GLN A 99 -3.30 -5.43 -26.72
CA GLN A 99 -2.49 -4.92 -27.84
C GLN A 99 -1.41 -5.91 -28.29
N VAL A 100 -0.69 -6.51 -27.34
CA VAL A 100 0.36 -7.50 -27.65
C VAL A 100 -0.24 -8.76 -28.28
N VAL A 101 -1.39 -9.23 -27.76
CA VAL A 101 -2.10 -10.39 -28.32
C VAL A 101 -2.55 -10.11 -29.75
N GLU A 102 -3.16 -8.95 -30.02
CA GLU A 102 -3.56 -8.56 -31.37
C GLU A 102 -2.36 -8.50 -32.33
N GLN A 103 -1.24 -7.93 -31.90
CA GLN A 103 -0.03 -7.86 -32.74
C GLN A 103 0.50 -9.25 -33.10
N GLN A 104 0.57 -10.17 -32.14
CA GLN A 104 1.02 -11.53 -32.40
C GLN A 104 0.06 -12.29 -33.31
N VAL A 105 -1.25 -12.18 -33.07
CA VAL A 105 -2.27 -12.85 -33.90
C VAL A 105 -2.24 -12.31 -35.32
N ASN A 106 -2.13 -10.99 -35.50
CA ASN A 106 -2.02 -10.39 -36.83
C ASN A 106 -0.73 -10.84 -37.54
N GLY A 107 0.39 -10.97 -36.83
CA GLY A 107 1.63 -11.54 -37.39
C GLY A 107 1.45 -12.98 -37.86
N PHE A 108 0.80 -13.83 -37.06
CA PHE A 108 0.52 -15.21 -37.46
C PHE A 108 -0.50 -15.30 -38.60
N MET A 109 -1.50 -14.43 -38.63
CA MET A 109 -2.48 -14.36 -39.70
C MET A 109 -1.83 -13.97 -41.02
N GLN A 110 -0.87 -13.03 -41.01
CA GLN A 110 -0.07 -12.68 -42.18
C GLN A 110 0.80 -13.84 -42.67
N GLN A 111 1.35 -14.65 -41.75
CA GLN A 111 2.15 -15.83 -42.10
C GLN A 111 1.31 -17.00 -42.61
N ALA A 112 0.13 -17.22 -42.02
CA ALA A 112 -0.81 -18.27 -42.40
C ALA A 112 -1.60 -17.94 -43.67
N GLY A 113 -1.72 -16.65 -44.02
CA GLY A 113 -2.35 -16.15 -45.25
C GLY A 113 -3.87 -15.97 -45.17
N SER A 114 -4.57 -16.69 -44.29
CA SER A 114 -5.98 -16.46 -43.98
C SER A 114 -6.31 -16.79 -42.52
N GLN A 115 -7.47 -16.35 -42.04
CA GLN A 115 -7.95 -16.70 -40.71
C GLN A 115 -8.20 -18.21 -40.58
N GLU A 116 -8.79 -18.83 -41.61
CA GLU A 116 -9.11 -20.25 -41.63
C GLU A 116 -7.84 -21.12 -41.55
N ALA A 117 -6.78 -20.73 -42.25
CA ALA A 117 -5.50 -21.42 -42.19
C ALA A 117 -4.85 -21.35 -40.79
N LEU A 118 -5.02 -20.22 -40.09
CA LEU A 118 -4.55 -20.06 -38.72
C LEU A 118 -5.34 -20.92 -37.74
N GLU A 119 -6.67 -20.99 -37.90
CA GLU A 119 -7.54 -21.85 -37.10
C GLU A 119 -7.24 -23.34 -37.33
N GLU A 120 -6.95 -23.74 -38.57
CA GLU A 120 -6.53 -25.09 -38.92
C GLU A 120 -5.17 -25.45 -38.33
N TYR A 121 -4.20 -24.52 -38.35
CA TYR A 121 -2.87 -24.71 -37.77
C TYR A 121 -2.91 -24.92 -36.24
N TYR A 122 -3.74 -24.16 -35.53
CA TYR A 122 -3.89 -24.29 -34.08
C TYR A 122 -4.98 -25.30 -33.66
N GLY A 123 -5.79 -25.81 -34.60
CA GLY A 123 -6.90 -26.72 -34.33
C GLY A 123 -8.00 -26.12 -33.45
N MET A 124 -8.13 -24.78 -33.41
CA MET A 124 -9.08 -24.07 -32.57
C MET A 124 -9.50 -22.74 -33.20
N SER A 125 -10.70 -22.24 -32.88
CA SER A 125 -11.20 -20.98 -33.42
C SER A 125 -10.36 -19.77 -32.98
N LEU A 126 -10.30 -18.71 -33.79
CA LEU A 126 -9.54 -17.49 -33.51
C LEU A 126 -9.80 -16.87 -32.12
N PRO A 127 -11.04 -16.83 -31.59
CA PRO A 127 -11.30 -16.34 -30.23
C PRO A 127 -10.65 -17.20 -29.14
N LEU A 128 -10.59 -18.53 -29.33
CA LEU A 128 -9.91 -19.44 -28.42
C LEU A 128 -8.39 -19.23 -28.44
N ILE A 129 -7.81 -19.04 -29.63
CA ILE A 129 -6.39 -18.73 -29.81
C ILE A 129 -6.05 -17.44 -29.05
N LYS A 130 -6.79 -16.36 -29.30
CA LYS A 130 -6.62 -15.07 -28.62
C LYS A 130 -6.69 -15.21 -27.10
N ARG A 131 -7.64 -16.00 -26.58
CA ARG A 131 -7.79 -16.24 -25.14
C ARG A 131 -6.61 -16.98 -24.53
N GLU A 132 -6.12 -18.04 -25.18
CA GLU A 132 -4.95 -18.78 -24.68
C GLU A 132 -3.66 -17.97 -24.78
N MET A 133 -3.52 -17.14 -25.81
CA MET A 133 -2.41 -16.19 -25.93
C MET A 133 -2.47 -15.10 -24.86
N ARG A 134 -3.66 -14.55 -24.59
CA ARG A 134 -3.87 -13.56 -23.51
C ARG A 134 -3.40 -14.09 -22.16
N LYS A 135 -3.73 -15.33 -21.81
CA LYS A 135 -3.25 -15.96 -20.56
C LYS A 135 -1.72 -16.03 -20.51
N ARG A 136 -1.06 -16.36 -21.62
CA ARG A 136 0.41 -16.43 -21.69
C ARG A 136 1.06 -15.05 -21.58
N VAL A 137 0.50 -14.05 -22.27
CA VAL A 137 1.02 -12.68 -22.30
C VAL A 137 0.79 -11.98 -20.95
N ALA A 138 -0.39 -12.13 -20.34
CA ALA A 138 -0.68 -11.62 -19.01
C ALA A 138 0.34 -12.15 -17.98
N ASN A 139 0.64 -13.45 -18.01
CA ASN A 139 1.66 -14.05 -17.14
C ASN A 139 3.10 -13.56 -17.39
N GLN A 140 3.39 -12.90 -18.52
CA GLN A 140 4.71 -12.34 -18.83
C GLN A 140 4.82 -10.85 -18.50
N ILE A 141 3.69 -10.12 -18.53
CA ILE A 141 3.64 -8.68 -18.23
C ILE A 141 3.51 -8.45 -16.73
N VAL A 142 2.79 -9.34 -16.03
CA VAL A 142 2.63 -9.31 -14.58
C VAL A 142 3.80 -10.07 -13.94
N ILE A 143 4.92 -9.38 -13.68
CA ILE A 143 6.03 -9.84 -12.80
C ILE A 143 6.10 -8.91 -11.60
#